data_AF-A0A1Y0RF56-F1
#
_entry.id   AF-A0A1Y0RF56-F1
#
_cell.length_a   1.000
_cell.length_b   1.000
_cell.length_c   1.000
_cell.angle_alpha   90.00
_cell.angle_beta   90.00
_cell.angle_gamma   90.00
#
_symmetry.space_group_name_H-M   'P 1'
#
loop_
_entity.id
_entity.type
_entity.pdbx_description
1 polymer ?
#
loop_
_entity_poly.entity_id
_entity_poly.type
_entity_poly.pdbx_seq_one_letter_code
_entity_poly.pdbx_strand_id
1 'polypeptide(L)'
;MLSKQQAECYYQELLRDSYYRQKLEKIARKYTWNTSLSWEDAVQTAHLKVLQAVQAAKFRQGGIKEFYHWAATVAKCEIIDFVRKQSLRNCQSLDCNIPGTDISLLDTIPDEFSTLEATERADLIIKAIEAIYQLEQTYPHQKYLKLWQEKRDGKTQTQIAAELGVSQSEVCKRWHKLVELVAEVLGLLKFENVNQKQQKPHKQKSVRDRSTKQW
;
A
#
# COMPACT_ATOMS: atom_id res chain seq x y z
N MET A 1 45.14 -6.51 14.89
CA MET A 1 43.72 -6.21 14.63
C MET A 1 43.26 -7.15 13.52
N LEU A 2 42.26 -8.00 13.77
CA LEU A 2 41.68 -8.84 12.72
C LEU A 2 41.06 -7.95 11.64
N SER A 3 41.22 -8.32 10.38
CA SER A 3 40.51 -7.62 9.30
C SER A 3 39.00 -7.80 9.49
N LYS A 4 38.20 -6.85 8.98
CA LYS A 4 36.73 -6.91 9.09
C LYS A 4 36.17 -8.27 8.61
N GLN A 5 36.73 -8.81 7.53
CA GLN A 5 36.37 -10.13 6.98
C GLN A 5 36.76 -11.29 7.91
N GLN A 6 37.91 -11.23 8.58
CA GLN A 6 38.33 -12.27 9.54
C GLN A 6 37.45 -12.28 10.80
N ALA A 7 37.05 -11.10 11.28
CA ALA A 7 36.11 -10.99 12.39
C ALA A 7 34.72 -11.53 12.02
N GLU A 8 34.24 -11.26 10.81
CA GLU A 8 32.98 -11.80 10.30
C GLU A 8 33.00 -13.33 10.21
N CYS A 9 34.05 -13.94 9.67
CA CYS A 9 34.20 -15.41 9.62
C CYS A 9 34.22 -16.03 11.02
N TYR A 10 34.94 -15.42 11.97
CA TYR A 10 35.03 -15.89 13.35
C TYR A 10 33.66 -15.92 14.06
N TYR A 11 32.87 -14.85 13.93
CA TYR A 11 31.53 -14.84 14.54
C TYR A 11 30.56 -15.79 13.85
N GLN A 12 30.69 -16.02 12.53
CA GLN A 12 29.88 -17.02 11.83
C GLN A 12 30.15 -18.45 12.35
N GLU A 13 31.41 -18.77 12.65
CA GLU A 13 31.76 -20.05 13.27
C GLU A 13 31.16 -20.19 14.67
N LEU A 14 31.23 -19.13 15.50
CA LEU A 14 30.58 -19.11 16.82
C LEU A 14 29.05 -19.30 16.74
N LEU A 15 28.40 -18.78 15.71
CA LEU A 15 26.95 -18.96 15.52
C LEU A 15 26.57 -20.40 15.08
N ARG A 16 27.54 -21.21 14.62
CA ARG A 16 27.34 -22.64 14.33
C ARG A 16 27.46 -23.52 15.57
N ASP A 17 27.94 -22.96 16.68
CA ASP A 17 28.11 -23.70 17.94
C ASP A 17 26.79 -24.29 18.45
N SER A 18 26.88 -25.53 18.91
CA SER A 18 25.74 -26.32 19.39
C SER A 18 25.07 -25.67 20.60
N TYR A 19 25.86 -25.09 21.50
CA TYR A 19 25.36 -24.42 22.70
C TYR A 19 24.48 -23.21 22.35
N TYR A 20 24.93 -22.37 21.42
CA TYR A 20 24.16 -21.23 20.94
C TYR A 20 22.86 -21.68 20.25
N ARG A 21 22.93 -22.67 19.37
CA ARG A 21 21.76 -23.21 18.66
C ARG A 21 20.70 -23.76 19.62
N GLN A 22 21.10 -24.58 20.59
CA GLN A 22 20.18 -25.12 21.60
C GLN A 22 19.53 -24.02 22.44
N LYS A 23 20.27 -22.96 22.76
CA LYS A 23 19.73 -21.81 23.49
C LYS A 23 18.68 -21.06 22.66
N LEU A 24 18.93 -20.85 21.37
CA LEU A 24 17.94 -20.25 20.47
C LEU A 24 16.70 -21.10 20.31
N GLU A 25 16.86 -22.41 20.15
CA GLU A 25 15.74 -23.34 20.05
C GLU A 25 14.82 -23.26 21.26
N LYS A 26 15.39 -23.27 22.48
CA LYS A 26 14.61 -23.11 23.73
C LYS A 26 13.83 -21.79 23.75
N ILE A 27 14.42 -20.71 23.27
CA ILE A 27 13.77 -19.40 23.18
C ILE A 27 12.65 -19.45 22.14
N ALA A 28 12.92 -19.94 20.94
CA ALA A 28 11.94 -20.03 19.86
C ALA A 28 10.73 -20.87 20.27
N ARG A 29 10.95 -22.08 20.78
CA ARG A 29 9.87 -22.97 21.28
C ARG A 29 9.03 -22.30 22.37
N LYS A 30 9.63 -21.51 23.26
CA LYS A 30 8.90 -20.77 24.30
C LYS A 30 7.98 -19.70 23.71
N TYR A 31 8.43 -18.97 22.69
CA TYR A 31 7.69 -17.83 22.13
C TYR A 31 6.72 -18.21 21.02
N THR A 32 6.93 -19.33 20.33
CA THR A 32 5.97 -19.89 19.37
C THR A 32 4.95 -20.82 20.02
N TRP A 33 5.08 -21.11 21.31
CA TRP A 33 4.12 -21.90 22.06
C TRP A 33 2.70 -21.33 21.93
N ASN A 34 1.72 -22.17 21.59
CA ASN A 34 0.32 -21.81 21.28
C ASN A 34 0.15 -20.87 20.07
N THR A 35 1.10 -20.82 19.16
CA THR A 35 0.94 -20.16 17.85
C THR A 35 0.96 -21.20 16.74
N SER A 36 0.42 -20.87 15.57
CA SER A 36 0.52 -21.70 14.36
C SER A 36 1.90 -21.64 13.70
N LEU A 37 2.87 -20.96 14.31
CA LEU A 37 4.18 -20.69 13.73
C LEU A 37 5.16 -21.81 14.06
N SER A 38 5.93 -22.22 13.05
CA SER A 38 7.07 -23.11 13.22
C SER A 38 8.15 -22.42 14.07
N TRP A 39 8.67 -23.15 15.06
CA TRP A 39 9.80 -22.68 15.86
C TRP A 39 11.09 -22.66 15.04
N GLU A 40 11.21 -23.54 14.03
CA GLU A 40 12.32 -23.58 13.09
C GLU A 40 12.41 -22.29 12.27
N ASP A 41 11.28 -21.78 11.75
CA ASP A 41 11.22 -20.52 11.02
C ASP A 41 11.62 -19.33 11.90
N ALA A 42 11.16 -19.33 13.16
CA ALA A 42 11.54 -18.32 14.14
C ALA A 42 13.05 -18.35 14.43
N VAL A 43 13.66 -19.54 14.55
CA VAL A 43 15.12 -19.71 14.71
C VAL A 43 15.87 -19.20 13.49
N GLN A 44 15.44 -19.56 12.27
CA GLN A 44 16.09 -19.12 11.03
C GLN A 44 16.06 -17.60 10.89
N THR A 45 14.90 -16.99 11.16
CA THR A 45 14.71 -15.53 11.11
C THR A 45 15.64 -14.83 12.11
N ALA A 46 15.73 -15.34 13.35
CA ALA A 46 16.66 -14.83 14.34
C ALA A 46 18.13 -15.00 13.94
N HIS A 47 18.50 -16.15 13.38
CA HIS A 47 19.87 -16.41 12.95
C HIS A 47 20.32 -15.44 11.86
N LEU A 48 19.46 -15.22 10.86
CA LEU A 48 19.69 -14.24 9.80
C LEU A 48 19.86 -12.83 10.38
N LYS A 49 19.02 -12.44 11.34
CA LYS A 49 19.09 -11.12 11.98
C LYS A 49 20.40 -10.91 12.73
N VAL A 50 20.84 -11.91 13.48
CA VAL A 50 22.11 -11.84 14.22
C VAL A 50 23.28 -11.73 13.24
N LEU A 51 23.27 -12.52 12.15
CA LEU A 51 24.29 -12.44 11.11
C LEU A 51 24.35 -11.05 10.45
N GLN A 52 23.21 -10.47 10.10
CA GLN A 52 23.12 -9.10 9.59
C GLN A 52 23.65 -8.08 10.60
N ALA A 53 23.35 -8.26 11.89
CA ALA A 53 23.82 -7.36 12.95
C ALA A 53 25.35 -7.45 13.14
N VAL A 54 25.93 -8.65 12.98
CA VAL A 54 27.39 -8.85 12.97
C VAL A 54 28.04 -8.17 11.77
N GLN A 55 27.51 -8.36 10.56
CA GLN A 55 28.01 -7.71 9.33
C GLN A 55 27.93 -6.18 9.40
N ALA A 56 26.90 -5.66 10.06
CA ALA A 56 26.74 -4.23 10.35
C ALA A 56 27.63 -3.72 11.50
N ALA A 57 28.54 -4.55 12.02
CA ALA A 57 29.44 -4.24 13.14
C ALA A 57 28.70 -3.71 14.39
N LYS A 58 27.50 -4.24 14.67
CA LYS A 58 26.71 -3.83 15.86
C LYS A 58 27.27 -4.38 17.16
N PHE A 59 27.99 -5.50 17.12
CA PHE A 59 28.78 -5.99 18.24
C PHE A 59 30.19 -5.38 18.17
N ARG A 60 30.53 -4.53 19.14
CA ARG A 60 31.76 -3.72 19.10
C ARG A 60 32.91 -4.30 19.94
N GLN A 61 32.60 -4.91 21.08
CA GLN A 61 33.62 -5.39 22.02
C GLN A 61 33.05 -6.49 22.92
N GLY A 62 33.92 -7.41 23.34
CA GLY A 62 33.62 -8.50 24.26
C GLY A 62 34.26 -9.81 23.82
N GLY A 63 34.31 -10.78 24.73
CA GLY A 63 34.72 -12.15 24.44
C GLY A 63 33.55 -12.99 23.95
N ILE A 64 33.78 -14.30 23.87
CA ILE A 64 32.80 -15.29 23.38
C ILE A 64 31.52 -15.29 24.23
N LYS A 65 31.65 -15.13 25.56
CA LYS A 65 30.50 -15.13 26.47
C LYS A 65 29.61 -13.90 26.25
N GLU A 66 30.22 -12.73 26.10
CA GLU A 66 29.54 -11.47 25.82
C GLU A 66 28.87 -11.52 24.44
N PHE A 67 29.54 -12.10 23.46
CA PHE A 67 28.97 -12.34 22.13
C PHE A 67 27.73 -13.22 22.21
N TYR A 68 27.78 -14.38 22.88
CA TYR A 68 26.62 -15.25 23.02
C TYR A 68 25.46 -14.62 23.77
N HIS A 69 25.74 -13.81 24.79
CA HIS A 69 24.69 -13.08 25.50
C HIS A 69 24.02 -12.03 24.61
N TRP A 70 24.83 -11.25 23.90
CA TRP A 70 24.37 -10.24 22.95
C TRP A 70 23.56 -10.88 21.81
N ALA A 71 24.11 -11.91 21.16
CA ALA A 71 23.47 -12.61 20.06
C ALA A 71 22.13 -13.24 20.48
N ALA A 72 22.08 -13.86 21.66
CA ALA A 72 20.83 -14.41 22.21
C ALA A 72 19.79 -13.32 22.47
N THR A 73 20.21 -12.11 22.87
CA THR A 73 19.31 -10.98 23.09
C THR A 73 18.74 -10.48 21.76
N VAL A 74 19.58 -10.28 20.75
CA VAL A 74 19.16 -9.87 19.40
C VAL A 74 18.19 -10.91 18.81
N ALA A 75 18.55 -12.19 18.88
CA ALA A 75 17.70 -13.28 18.41
C ALA A 75 16.36 -13.36 19.13
N LYS A 76 16.35 -13.22 20.46
CA LYS A 76 15.12 -13.21 21.25
C LYS A 76 14.19 -12.08 20.82
N CYS A 77 14.71 -10.86 20.64
CA CYS A 77 13.90 -9.73 20.17
C CYS A 77 13.32 -10.00 18.79
N GLU A 78 14.12 -10.54 17.86
CA GLU A 78 13.63 -10.86 16.51
C GLU A 78 12.58 -11.98 16.53
N ILE A 79 12.73 -13.00 17.37
CA ILE A 79 11.70 -14.06 17.54
C ILE A 79 10.37 -13.45 18.01
N ILE A 80 10.43 -12.56 19.02
CA ILE A 80 9.23 -11.88 19.52
C ILE A 80 8.60 -11.04 18.41
N ASP A 81 9.40 -10.27 17.67
CA ASP A 81 8.91 -9.42 16.59
C ASP A 81 8.34 -10.24 15.42
N PHE A 82 8.94 -11.39 15.09
CA PHE A 82 8.43 -12.35 14.11
C PHE A 82 7.05 -12.86 14.52
N VAL A 83 6.91 -13.36 15.75
CA VAL A 83 5.62 -13.85 16.28
C VAL A 83 4.57 -12.74 16.27
N ARG A 84 4.92 -11.53 16.71
CA ARG A 84 4.01 -10.37 16.70
C ARG A 84 3.53 -10.03 15.29
N LYS A 85 4.45 -9.92 14.33
CA LYS A 85 4.11 -9.59 12.93
C LYS A 85 3.16 -10.62 12.32
N GLN A 86 3.36 -11.90 12.64
CA GLN A 86 2.49 -12.95 12.14
C GLN A 86 1.16 -13.02 12.87
N SER A 87 1.12 -12.75 14.18
CA SER A 87 -0.16 -12.66 14.92
C SER A 87 -1.07 -11.53 14.43
N LEU A 88 -0.50 -10.46 13.85
CA LEU A 88 -1.29 -9.42 13.20
C LEU A 88 -1.96 -9.90 11.90
N ARG A 89 -1.48 -11.01 11.33
CA ARG A 89 -2.04 -11.67 10.15
C ARG A 89 -2.97 -12.83 10.53
N ASN A 90 -3.51 -12.83 11.75
CA ASN A 90 -4.51 -13.80 12.20
C ASN A 90 -5.81 -13.64 11.38
N CYS A 91 -5.77 -14.11 10.14
CA CYS A 91 -6.93 -14.33 9.30
C CYS A 91 -7.46 -15.72 9.58
N GLN A 92 -8.78 -15.84 9.69
CA GLN A 92 -9.42 -17.13 9.72
C GLN A 92 -9.21 -17.82 8.36
N SER A 93 -8.90 -19.12 8.38
CA SER A 93 -8.82 -19.89 7.14
C SER A 93 -10.19 -19.87 6.46
N LEU A 94 -10.22 -19.64 5.16
CA LEU A 94 -11.48 -19.71 4.41
C LEU A 94 -11.97 -21.15 4.28
N ASP A 95 -11.08 -22.14 4.41
CA ASP A 95 -11.41 -23.57 4.38
C ASP A 95 -11.95 -24.11 5.71
N CYS A 96 -12.10 -23.28 6.75
CA CYS A 96 -12.63 -23.77 8.01
C CYS A 96 -14.15 -23.95 7.91
N ASN A 97 -14.66 -25.06 8.44
CA ASN A 97 -16.10 -25.28 8.55
C ASN A 97 -16.72 -24.30 9.56
N ILE A 98 -17.91 -23.80 9.24
CA ILE A 98 -18.70 -23.03 10.20
C ILE A 98 -19.20 -23.98 11.30
N PRO A 99 -19.07 -23.63 12.59
CA PRO A 99 -19.48 -24.49 13.69
C PRO A 99 -20.93 -24.99 13.55
N GLY A 100 -21.11 -26.31 13.61
CA GLY A 100 -22.42 -26.95 13.48
C GLY A 100 -22.89 -27.18 12.04
N THR A 101 -22.03 -26.93 11.04
CA THR A 101 -22.31 -27.20 9.63
C THR A 101 -21.11 -27.85 8.93
N ASP A 102 -21.36 -28.51 7.81
CA ASP A 102 -20.32 -29.02 6.91
C ASP A 102 -19.95 -28.02 5.81
N ILE A 103 -20.35 -26.75 5.95
CA ILE A 103 -20.15 -25.69 4.97
C ILE A 103 -18.86 -24.93 5.31
N SER A 104 -18.02 -24.73 4.30
CA SER A 104 -16.80 -23.94 4.42
C SER A 104 -17.11 -22.45 4.59
N LEU A 105 -16.30 -21.72 5.34
CA LEU A 105 -16.44 -20.26 5.47
C LEU A 105 -16.42 -19.59 4.09
N LEU A 106 -15.57 -20.07 3.18
CA LEU A 106 -15.49 -19.58 1.80
C LEU A 106 -16.85 -19.60 1.08
N ASP A 107 -17.61 -20.68 1.23
CA ASP A 107 -18.88 -20.88 0.54
C ASP A 107 -19.99 -19.94 1.03
N THR A 108 -19.75 -19.25 2.15
CA THR A 108 -20.71 -18.30 2.73
C THR A 108 -20.40 -16.84 2.42
N ILE A 109 -19.26 -16.56 1.80
CA ILE A 109 -18.88 -15.19 1.42
C ILE A 109 -19.55 -14.89 0.07
N PRO A 110 -20.51 -13.95 0.01
CA PRO A 110 -21.14 -13.58 -1.25
C PRO A 110 -20.15 -12.85 -2.14
N ASP A 111 -20.28 -13.03 -3.45
CA ASP A 111 -19.58 -12.19 -4.42
C ASP A 111 -20.13 -10.75 -4.32
N GLU A 112 -19.23 -9.77 -4.22
CA GLU A 112 -19.60 -8.34 -4.24
C GLU A 112 -19.99 -7.88 -5.66
N PHE A 113 -19.70 -8.69 -6.68
CA PHE A 113 -20.05 -8.37 -8.06
C PHE A 113 -21.56 -8.45 -8.31
N SER A 114 -22.17 -7.30 -8.59
CA SER A 114 -23.55 -7.19 -9.05
C SER A 114 -23.62 -7.09 -10.58
N THR A 115 -24.19 -8.10 -11.22
CA THR A 115 -24.46 -8.06 -12.68
C THR A 115 -25.36 -6.89 -13.06
N LEU A 116 -26.34 -6.57 -12.21
CA LEU A 116 -27.24 -5.44 -12.43
C LEU A 116 -26.47 -4.11 -12.46
N GLU A 117 -25.64 -3.85 -11.44
CA GLU A 117 -24.83 -2.62 -11.38
C GLU A 117 -23.85 -2.54 -12.56
N ALA A 118 -23.26 -3.67 -12.96
CA ALA A 118 -22.39 -3.72 -14.13
C ALA A 118 -23.15 -3.34 -15.42
N THR A 119 -24.38 -3.85 -15.59
CA THR A 119 -25.21 -3.50 -16.75
C THR A 119 -25.67 -2.04 -16.75
N GLU A 120 -26.10 -1.51 -15.60
CA GLU A 120 -26.49 -0.09 -15.46
C GLU A 120 -25.30 0.84 -15.74
N ARG A 121 -24.11 0.49 -15.25
CA ARG A 121 -22.88 1.24 -15.53
C ARG A 121 -22.53 1.21 -17.01
N ALA A 122 -22.68 0.07 -17.68
CA ALA A 122 -22.41 -0.05 -19.12
C ALA A 122 -23.39 0.81 -19.94
N ASP A 123 -24.68 0.79 -19.60
CA ASP A 123 -25.71 1.62 -20.22
C ASP A 123 -25.42 3.13 -20.02
N LEU A 124 -25.06 3.54 -18.80
CA LEU A 124 -24.66 4.92 -18.51
C LEU A 124 -23.44 5.37 -19.32
N ILE A 125 -22.46 4.49 -19.54
CA ILE A 125 -21.29 4.79 -20.38
C ILE A 125 -21.72 5.02 -21.83
N ILE A 126 -22.57 4.16 -22.39
CA ILE A 126 -23.08 4.30 -23.76
C ILE A 126 -23.81 5.63 -23.92
N LYS A 127 -24.74 5.94 -23.00
CA LYS A 127 -25.48 7.21 -23.01
C LYS A 127 -24.57 8.43 -22.87
N ALA A 128 -23.53 8.36 -22.03
CA ALA A 128 -22.55 9.44 -21.91
C ALA A 128 -21.76 9.65 -23.21
N ILE A 129 -21.38 8.58 -23.90
CA ILE A 129 -20.70 8.65 -25.20
C ILE A 129 -21.62 9.29 -26.25
N GLU A 130 -22.88 8.86 -26.32
CA GLU A 130 -23.89 9.47 -27.21
C GLU A 130 -24.08 10.96 -26.91
N ALA A 131 -24.16 11.35 -25.63
CA ALA A 131 -24.23 12.75 -25.23
C ALA A 131 -23.02 13.55 -25.72
N ILE A 132 -21.81 13.01 -25.64
CA ILE A 132 -20.59 13.66 -26.15
C ILE A 132 -20.67 13.85 -27.68
N TYR A 133 -21.17 12.87 -28.42
CA TYR A 133 -21.37 13.01 -29.88
C TYR A 133 -22.40 14.11 -30.21
N GLN A 134 -23.50 14.21 -29.46
CA GLN A 134 -24.48 15.28 -29.63
C GLN A 134 -23.89 16.66 -29.31
N LEU A 135 -23.08 16.75 -28.25
CA LEU A 135 -22.39 17.99 -27.87
C LEU A 135 -21.34 18.42 -28.90
N GLU A 136 -20.66 17.47 -29.56
CA GLU A 136 -19.74 17.78 -30.66
C GLU A 136 -20.47 18.41 -31.85
N GLN A 137 -21.67 17.93 -32.18
CA GLN A 137 -22.50 18.51 -33.25
C GLN A 137 -23.01 19.91 -32.89
N THR A 138 -23.35 20.12 -31.61
CA THR A 138 -23.87 21.41 -31.10
C THR A 138 -22.76 22.46 -30.96
N TYR A 139 -21.56 22.03 -30.56
CA TYR A 139 -20.41 22.91 -30.27
C TYR A 139 -19.14 22.46 -31.01
N PRO A 140 -19.11 22.47 -32.36
CA PRO A 140 -18.01 21.89 -33.14
C PRO A 140 -16.65 22.58 -32.89
N HIS A 141 -16.64 23.86 -32.49
CA HIS A 141 -15.41 24.59 -32.18
C HIS A 141 -14.75 24.15 -30.85
N GLN A 142 -15.49 23.50 -29.97
CA GLN A 142 -14.99 23.08 -28.66
C GLN A 142 -14.16 21.78 -28.74
N LYS A 143 -14.39 20.95 -29.77
CA LYS A 143 -13.71 19.67 -30.01
C LYS A 143 -13.81 18.73 -28.80
N TYR A 144 -15.01 18.61 -28.24
CA TYR A 144 -15.30 17.82 -27.04
C TYR A 144 -15.04 16.33 -27.24
N LEU A 145 -15.37 15.77 -28.41
CA LEU A 145 -15.10 14.36 -28.71
C LEU A 145 -13.61 14.08 -28.68
N LYS A 146 -12.80 14.91 -29.34
CA LYS A 146 -11.34 14.79 -29.33
C LYS A 146 -10.79 14.96 -27.91
N LEU A 147 -11.25 15.98 -27.17
CA LEU A 147 -10.84 16.19 -25.78
C LEU A 147 -11.09 14.95 -24.90
N TRP A 148 -12.24 14.30 -25.05
CA TRP A 148 -12.57 13.08 -24.30
C TRP A 148 -11.73 11.87 -24.70
N GLN A 149 -11.53 11.64 -26.00
CA GLN A 149 -10.68 10.54 -26.49
C GLN A 149 -9.25 10.66 -25.95
N GLU A 150 -8.63 11.83 -26.09
CA GLU A 150 -7.26 12.05 -25.64
C GLU A 150 -7.12 11.91 -24.11
N LYS A 151 -8.17 12.28 -23.35
CA LYS A 151 -8.22 12.07 -21.90
C LYS A 151 -8.34 10.60 -21.52
N ARG A 152 -9.18 9.84 -22.23
CA ARG A 152 -9.34 8.40 -22.04
C ARG A 152 -8.04 7.64 -22.35
N ASP A 153 -7.31 8.09 -23.36
CA ASP A 153 -6.04 7.51 -23.79
C ASP A 153 -4.85 7.91 -22.88
N GLY A 154 -5.12 8.65 -21.80
CA GLY A 154 -4.15 8.97 -20.76
C GLY A 154 -3.26 10.18 -21.04
N LYS A 155 -3.55 10.99 -22.06
CA LYS A 155 -2.74 12.18 -22.37
C LYS A 155 -2.85 13.25 -21.27
N THR A 156 -1.72 13.90 -21.04
CA THR A 156 -1.62 15.04 -20.10
C THR A 156 -2.30 16.28 -20.66
N GLN A 157 -2.73 17.20 -19.79
CA GLN A 157 -3.40 18.43 -20.23
C GLN A 157 -2.51 19.29 -21.15
N THR A 158 -1.20 19.28 -20.95
CA THR A 158 -0.23 20.03 -21.76
C THR A 158 -0.11 19.46 -23.18
N GLN A 159 -0.11 18.13 -23.32
CA GLN A 159 -0.13 17.47 -24.64
C GLN A 159 -1.43 17.77 -25.39
N ILE A 160 -2.57 17.66 -24.69
CA ILE A 160 -3.88 17.98 -25.27
C ILE A 160 -3.96 19.45 -25.69
N ALA A 161 -3.44 20.36 -24.87
CA ALA A 161 -3.39 21.80 -25.17
C ALA A 161 -2.60 22.08 -26.46
N ALA A 162 -1.43 21.45 -26.61
CA ALA A 162 -0.62 21.56 -27.81
C ALA A 162 -1.35 21.03 -29.06
N GLU A 163 -2.02 19.87 -28.96
CA GLU A 163 -2.75 19.26 -30.08
C GLU A 163 -4.04 19.99 -30.47
N LEU A 164 -4.68 20.67 -29.52
CA LEU A 164 -5.88 21.46 -29.76
C LEU A 164 -5.56 22.92 -30.12
N GLY A 165 -4.31 23.36 -29.99
CA GLY A 165 -3.89 24.74 -30.23
C GLY A 165 -4.45 25.72 -29.19
N VAL A 166 -4.64 25.28 -27.95
CA VAL A 166 -5.21 26.08 -26.85
C VAL A 166 -4.28 26.08 -25.63
N SER A 167 -4.60 26.88 -24.62
CA SER A 167 -3.84 26.86 -23.36
C SER A 167 -4.25 25.66 -22.48
N GLN A 168 -3.36 25.25 -21.58
CA GLN A 168 -3.67 24.21 -20.59
C GLN A 168 -4.89 24.57 -19.70
N SER A 169 -5.01 25.86 -19.33
CA SER A 169 -6.14 26.34 -18.54
C SER A 169 -7.46 26.24 -19.30
N GLU A 170 -7.44 26.46 -20.61
CA GLU A 170 -8.59 26.29 -21.48
C GLU A 170 -9.01 24.82 -21.60
N VAL A 171 -8.06 23.88 -21.72
CA VAL A 171 -8.34 22.43 -21.67
C VAL A 171 -9.06 22.07 -20.37
N CYS A 172 -8.60 22.59 -19.24
CA CYS A 172 -9.23 22.34 -17.94
C CYS A 172 -10.68 22.88 -17.88
N LYS A 173 -10.92 24.10 -18.36
CA LYS A 173 -12.27 24.70 -18.41
C LYS A 173 -13.20 23.92 -19.31
N ARG A 174 -12.74 23.55 -20.51
CA ARG A 174 -13.52 22.75 -21.47
C ARG A 174 -13.88 21.38 -20.92
N TRP A 175 -12.96 20.74 -20.19
CA TRP A 175 -13.23 19.46 -19.55
C TRP A 175 -14.34 19.55 -18.50
N HIS A 176 -14.27 20.55 -17.61
CA HIS A 176 -15.33 20.77 -16.63
C HIS A 176 -16.67 21.05 -17.31
N LYS A 177 -16.66 21.91 -18.35
CA LYS A 177 -17.89 22.23 -19.07
C LYS A 177 -18.47 21.01 -19.80
N LEU A 178 -17.63 20.16 -20.37
CA LEU A 178 -18.05 18.90 -20.99
C LEU A 178 -18.75 17.99 -19.97
N VAL A 179 -18.16 17.82 -18.78
CA VAL A 179 -18.74 17.00 -17.72
C VAL A 179 -20.09 17.55 -17.26
N GLU A 180 -20.21 18.87 -17.09
CA GLU A 180 -21.48 19.53 -16.75
C GLU A 180 -22.54 19.28 -17.82
N LEU A 181 -22.22 19.54 -19.10
CA LEU A 181 -23.15 19.37 -20.21
C LEU A 181 -23.58 17.91 -20.39
N VAL A 182 -22.67 16.94 -20.22
CA VAL A 182 -23.03 15.52 -20.25
C VAL A 182 -23.97 15.18 -19.09
N ALA A 183 -23.72 15.69 -17.89
CA ALA A 183 -24.60 15.47 -16.74
C ALA A 183 -25.98 16.13 -16.91
N GLU A 184 -26.05 17.28 -17.58
CA GLU A 184 -27.31 17.93 -17.97
C GLU A 184 -28.09 17.06 -18.98
N VAL A 185 -27.44 16.63 -20.06
CA VAL A 185 -28.05 15.78 -21.11
C VAL A 185 -28.57 14.46 -20.53
N LEU A 186 -27.85 13.87 -19.59
CA LEU A 186 -28.24 12.63 -18.92
C LEU A 186 -29.29 12.84 -17.81
N GLY A 187 -29.72 14.08 -17.54
CA GLY A 187 -30.68 14.38 -16.48
C GLY A 187 -30.16 14.13 -15.07
N LEU A 188 -28.83 14.03 -14.88
CA LEU A 188 -28.18 13.77 -13.60
C LEU A 188 -28.03 15.03 -12.75
N LEU A 189 -28.14 16.21 -13.36
CA LEU A 189 -28.14 17.49 -12.67
C LEU A 189 -29.58 17.93 -12.35
N LYS A 190 -29.99 17.75 -11.10
CA LYS A 190 -31.05 18.58 -10.50
C LYS A 190 -30.42 19.95 -10.18
N PHE A 191 -31.00 21.03 -10.70
CA PHE A 191 -30.46 22.41 -10.75
C PHE A 191 -30.08 23.09 -9.40
N GLU A 192 -30.00 22.39 -8.27
CA GLU A 192 -29.84 23.02 -6.94
C GLU A 192 -28.44 22.89 -6.30
N ASN A 193 -27.51 22.07 -6.81
CA ASN A 193 -26.27 21.77 -6.06
C ASN A 193 -24.93 22.16 -6.72
N VAL A 194 -24.92 22.82 -7.88
CA VAL A 194 -23.65 23.17 -8.55
C VAL A 194 -23.00 24.44 -7.97
N ASN A 195 -23.79 25.38 -7.43
CA ASN A 195 -23.25 26.65 -6.92
C ASN A 195 -22.71 26.61 -5.48
N GLN A 196 -22.94 25.53 -4.71
CA GLN A 196 -22.49 25.47 -3.31
C GLN A 196 -21.08 24.89 -3.09
N LYS A 197 -20.45 24.26 -4.10
CA LYS A 197 -19.07 23.74 -3.97
C LYS A 197 -17.98 24.71 -4.42
N GLN A 198 -18.33 25.84 -5.04
CA GLN A 198 -17.36 26.85 -5.52
C GLN A 198 -17.03 27.96 -4.50
N GLN A 199 -17.64 27.96 -3.30
CA GLN A 199 -17.37 28.94 -2.23
C GLN A 199 -16.72 28.33 -0.97
N LYS A 200 -15.73 27.45 -1.11
CA LYS A 200 -14.81 27.20 0.01
C LYS A 200 -13.58 28.10 -0.17
N PRO A 201 -13.37 29.12 0.70
CA PRO A 201 -12.18 29.93 0.62
C PRO A 201 -10.95 29.05 0.91
N HIS A 202 -9.97 29.21 0.03
CA HIS A 202 -8.62 28.66 0.12
C HIS A 202 -8.07 28.92 1.54
N LYS A 203 -8.02 27.88 2.38
CA LYS A 203 -7.38 27.99 3.70
C LYS A 203 -5.94 28.45 3.49
N GLN A 204 -5.61 29.52 4.20
CA GLN A 204 -4.36 30.24 4.16
C GLN A 204 -3.17 29.33 4.43
N LYS A 205 -2.06 29.63 3.73
CA LYS A 205 -0.72 29.08 3.94
C LYS A 205 -0.38 29.05 5.44
N SER A 206 -0.01 27.88 5.94
CA SER A 206 0.65 27.77 7.24
C SER A 206 1.95 28.58 7.20
N VAL A 207 2.01 29.66 7.98
CA VAL A 207 3.24 30.34 8.34
C VAL A 207 4.13 29.32 9.06
N ARG A 208 5.32 29.04 8.52
CA ARG A 208 6.35 28.25 9.20
C ARG A 208 6.97 29.14 10.28
N ASP A 209 6.60 28.92 11.53
CA ASP A 209 7.35 29.46 12.67
C ASP A 209 8.71 28.77 12.74
N ARG A 210 9.77 29.54 12.46
CA ARG A 210 11.16 29.14 12.75
C ARG A 210 11.37 29.32 14.25
N SER A 211 11.63 28.22 14.95
CA SER A 211 12.04 28.25 16.36
C SER A 211 13.41 28.91 16.48
N THR A 212 13.46 30.12 17.05
CA THR A 212 14.65 30.71 17.65
C THR A 212 14.69 30.31 19.13
N LYS A 213 15.31 29.17 19.41
CA LYS A 213 15.85 28.88 20.75
C LYS A 213 17.29 28.43 20.63
N GLN A 214 18.20 29.30 21.04
CA GLN A 214 19.57 28.97 21.42
C GLN A 214 19.55 28.18 22.73
N TRP A 215 20.18 27.01 22.74
CA TRP A 215 20.91 26.43 23.88
C TRP A 215 22.14 25.73 23.30
#